data_AF-A0A0F9W1Q9-F1
#
_entry.id   AF-A0A0F9W1Q9-F1
#
_cell.length_a   1.000
_cell.length_b   1.000
_cell.length_c   1.000
_cell.angle_alpha   90.00
_cell.angle_beta   90.00
_cell.angle_gamma   90.00
#
_symmetry.space_group_name_H-M   'P 1'
#
loop_
_entity.id
_entity.type
_entity.pdbx_description
1 polymer ?
#
loop_
_entity_poly.entity_id
_entity_poly.type
_entity_poly.pdbx_seq_one_letter_code
_entity_poly.pdbx_strand_id
1 'polypeptide(L)' 'MTASTCRDCAARVQIDAIVSQLQRAIMHMNVYGHLDLDMAYRLIAEAEPLLATVIDIKREL' A
#
# COMPACT_ATOMS: atom_id res chain seq x y z
N MET A 1 24.08 -12.55 1.27
CA MET A 1 22.63 -12.30 1.09
C MET A 1 22.40 -12.14 -0.40
N THR A 2 21.59 -13.01 -1.02
CA THR A 2 21.41 -13.01 -2.48
C THR A 2 20.47 -11.87 -2.87
N ALA A 3 20.68 -11.26 -4.04
CA ALA A 3 19.89 -10.13 -4.52
C ALA A 3 18.36 -10.43 -4.57
N SER A 4 17.99 -11.69 -4.78
CA SER A 4 16.60 -12.18 -4.73
C SER A 4 15.98 -12.01 -3.34
N THR A 5 16.70 -12.29 -2.25
CA THR A 5 16.15 -12.11 -0.89
C THR A 5 15.91 -10.64 -0.56
N CYS A 6 16.80 -9.75 -1.00
CA CYS A 6 16.65 -8.31 -0.79
C CYS A 6 15.48 -7.71 -1.59
N ARG A 7 15.27 -8.15 -2.84
CA ARG A 7 14.14 -7.69 -3.67
C ARG A 7 12.79 -8.20 -3.16
N ASP A 8 12.73 -9.45 -2.69
CA ASP A 8 11.49 -9.96 -2.06
C ASP A 8 11.17 -9.23 -0.75
N CYS A 9 12.19 -8.87 0.06
CA CYS A 9 12.00 -8.01 1.22
C CYS A 9 11.49 -6.61 0.81
N ALA A 10 12.05 -6.01 -0.23
CA ALA A 10 11.62 -4.70 -0.72
C ALA A 10 10.15 -4.72 -1.18
N ALA A 11 9.74 -5.72 -1.97
CA ALA A 11 8.35 -5.89 -2.38
C ALA A 11 7.42 -6.05 -1.18
N ARG A 12 7.84 -6.83 -0.17
CA ARG A 12 7.02 -7.08 1.04
C ARG A 12 6.80 -5.81 1.86
N VAL A 13 7.82 -4.98 2.04
CA VAL A 13 7.70 -3.69 2.73
C VAL A 13 6.68 -2.79 2.04
N GLN A 14 6.70 -2.73 0.71
CA GLN A 14 5.73 -1.93 -0.05
C GLN A 14 4.31 -2.50 0.06
N ILE A 15 4.15 -3.82 0.03
CA ILE A 15 2.85 -4.49 0.24
C ILE A 15 2.29 -4.19 1.62
N ASP A 16 3.12 -4.25 2.66
CA ASP A 16 2.69 -3.96 4.04
C ASP A 16 2.22 -2.50 4.18
N ALA A 17 2.91 -1.55 3.50
CA ALA A 17 2.51 -0.16 3.45
C ALA A 17 1.15 0.05 2.72
N ILE A 18 0.93 -0.63 1.59
CA ILE A 18 -0.35 -0.62 0.87
C ILE A 18 -1.48 -1.12 1.77
N VAL A 19 -1.29 -2.27 2.43
CA VAL A 19 -2.29 -2.86 3.32
C VAL A 19 -2.62 -1.90 4.46
N SER A 20 -1.62 -1.26 5.07
CA SER A 20 -1.81 -0.29 6.13
C SER A 20 -2.63 0.93 5.67
N GLN A 21 -2.34 1.48 4.48
CA GLN A 21 -3.09 2.61 3.92
C GLN A 21 -4.54 2.24 3.61
N LEU A 22 -4.78 1.07 3.02
CA LEU A 22 -6.14 0.60 2.72
C LEU A 22 -6.95 0.33 3.99
N GLN A 23 -6.34 -0.24 5.04
CA GLN A 23 -6.99 -0.41 6.34
C GLN A 23 -7.40 0.94 6.94
N ARG A 24 -6.53 1.96 6.85
CA ARG A 24 -6.86 3.32 7.28
C ARG A 24 -7.98 3.93 6.44
N ALA A 25 -7.96 3.75 5.12
CA ALA A 25 -9.02 4.24 4.24
C ALA A 25 -10.38 3.63 4.61
N ILE A 26 -10.42 2.33 4.92
CA ILE A 26 -11.63 1.64 5.39
C ILE A 26 -12.15 2.25 6.71
N MET A 27 -11.25 2.62 7.64
CA MET A 27 -11.66 3.30 8.88
C MET A 27 -12.36 4.64 8.60
N HIS A 28 -11.88 5.40 7.61
CA HIS A 28 -12.50 6.66 7.19
C HIS A 28 -13.77 6.48 6.35
N MET A 29 -13.95 5.30 5.72
CA MET A 29 -15.14 4.99 4.93
C MET A 29 -16.34 4.52 5.75
N ASN A 30 -16.16 3.91 6.94
CA ASN A 30 -17.33 3.53 7.74
C ASN A 30 -17.05 3.08 9.18
N VAL A 31 -16.50 3.94 10.04
CA VAL A 31 -16.38 3.63 11.47
C VAL A 31 -16.81 4.84 12.31
N TYR A 32 -17.79 4.64 13.20
CA TYR A 32 -18.30 5.62 14.20
C TYR A 32 -18.99 6.89 13.67
N GLY A 33 -19.69 6.82 12.52
CA GLY A 33 -20.60 7.89 12.10
C GLY A 33 -19.92 9.17 11.55
N HIS A 34 -18.60 9.14 11.37
CA HIS A 34 -17.86 10.18 10.65
C HIS A 34 -17.31 9.58 9.35
N LEU A 35 -18.02 9.89 8.26
CA LEU A 35 -17.65 9.49 6.92
C LEU A 35 -16.71 10.56 6.34
N ASP A 36 -15.41 10.26 6.28
CA ASP A 36 -14.40 11.15 5.71
C ASP A 36 -13.88 10.55 4.39
N LEU A 37 -14.68 10.73 3.34
CA LEU A 37 -14.34 10.20 2.01
C LEU A 37 -13.08 10.85 1.44
N ASP A 38 -12.83 12.12 1.74
CA ASP A 38 -11.65 12.84 1.23
C ASP A 38 -10.36 12.21 1.76
N MET A 39 -10.33 11.87 3.05
CA MET A 39 -9.21 11.15 3.65
C MET A 39 -9.09 9.73 3.09
N ALA A 40 -10.20 9.02 2.93
CA ALA A 40 -10.19 7.69 2.33
C ALA A 40 -9.63 7.70 0.90
N TYR A 41 -10.06 8.64 0.07
CA TYR A 41 -9.55 8.81 -1.29
C TYR A 41 -8.07 9.16 -1.32
N ARG A 42 -7.61 10.04 -0.42
CA ARG A 42 -6.19 10.37 -0.31
C ARG A 42 -5.35 9.14 0.03
N LEU A 43 -5.78 8.35 1.01
CA LEU A 43 -5.07 7.13 1.42
C LEU A 43 -5.03 6.08 0.31
N ILE A 44 -6.10 5.96 -0.49
CA ILE A 44 -6.13 5.08 -1.67
C ILE A 44 -5.18 5.59 -2.76
N ALA A 45 -5.17 6.90 -3.02
CA ALA A 45 -4.29 7.51 -4.02
C ALA A 45 -2.80 7.38 -3.63
N GLU A 46 -2.47 7.42 -2.34
CA GLU A 46 -1.11 7.17 -1.85
C GLU A 46 -0.67 5.70 -1.99
N ALA A 47 -1.62 4.76 -2.04
CA ALA A 47 -1.34 3.33 -2.19
C ALA A 47 -1.04 2.91 -3.64
N GLU A 48 -1.62 3.60 -4.62
CA GLU A 48 -1.42 3.36 -6.04
C GLU A 48 0.07 3.38 -6.49
N PRO A 49 0.88 4.41 -6.17
CA PRO A 49 2.30 4.43 -6.57
C PRO A 49 3.13 3.32 -5.89
N LEU A 50 2.73 2.88 -4.69
CA LEU A 50 3.38 1.75 -4.02
C LEU A 50 3.13 0.45 -4.79
N LEU A 51 1.92 0.28 -5.34
CA LEU A 51 1.59 -0.87 -6.17
C LEU A 51 2.41 -0.90 -7.47
N ALA A 52 2.59 0.27 -8.11
CA ALA A 52 3.48 0.39 -9.27
C ALA A 52 4.91 -0.04 -8.92
N THR A 53 5.42 0.41 -7.77
CA THR A 53 6.75 0.02 -7.26
C THR A 53 6.86 -1.49 -7.03
N VAL A 54 5.84 -2.14 -6.47
CA VAL A 54 5.82 -3.60 -6.30
C VAL A 54 5.87 -4.32 -7.65
N ILE A 55 5.09 -3.86 -8.64
CA ILE A 55 5.08 -4.43 -9.99
C ILE A 55 6.46 -4.30 -10.63
N ASP A 56 7.11 -3.15 -10.50
CA ASP A 56 8.45 -2.92 -11.05
C ASP A 56 9.49 -3.86 -10.40
N ILE A 57 9.48 -3.98 -9.07
CA ILE A 57 10.36 -4.93 -8.35
C ILE A 57 10.14 -6.36 -8.84
N LYS A 58 8.87 -6.77 -9.05
CA LYS A 58 8.53 -8.13 -9.49
C LYS A 58 8.84 -8.37 -10.97
N ARG A 59 8.86 -7.35 -11.82
CA ARG A 59 9.27 -7.45 -13.23
C ARG A 59 10.78 -7.64 -13.39
N GLU A 60 11.58 -7.16 -12.44
CA GLU A 60 13.04 -7.27 -12.45
C GLU A 60 13.57 -8.56 -11.80
N LEU A 61 12.70 -9.39 -11.22
CA LEU A 61 13.00 -10.71 -10.65
C LEU A 61 12.96 -11.81 -11.71
#